data_AF-A0A6I6WYV1-F1
#
_entry.id   AF-A0A6I6WYV1-F1
#
_cell.length_a   1.000
_cell.length_b   1.000
_cell.length_c   1.000
_cell.angle_alpha   90.00
_cell.angle_beta   90.00
_cell.angle_gamma   90.00
#
_symmetry.space_group_name_H-M   'P 1'
#
loop_
_entity.id
_entity.type
_entity.pdbx_description
1 polymer ?
#
loop_
_entity_poly.entity_id
_entity_poly.type
_entity_poly.pdbx_seq_one_letter_code
_entity_poly.pdbx_strand_id
1 'polypeptide(L)'
;MSADAWAECVRRWGAEGDEAGLAGMIADEPDRHDWRVVDAALDRLGCPGCGGPLGRGPVGCAPCDRAHGYRYAAVETDRPGVPPGNEHAVRVNVSVVRRPGTASAGELLVRRLTLPFLLVGLLPSTGQAQRLGALVRGAPSARREETARRAVEELFGRG
;
A
#
# COMPACT_ATOMS: atom_id res chain seq x y z
N MET A 1 -6.17 -6.73 0.79
CA MET A 1 -6.09 -6.75 -0.69
C MET A 1 -6.93 -7.92 -1.15
N SER A 2 -7.96 -7.70 -1.96
CA SER A 2 -8.87 -8.79 -2.30
C SER A 2 -8.13 -9.83 -3.13
N ALA A 3 -8.05 -11.05 -2.62
CA ALA A 3 -7.64 -12.23 -3.39
C ALA A 3 -8.45 -12.33 -4.71
N ASP A 4 -9.66 -11.76 -4.70
CA ASP A 4 -10.59 -11.68 -5.81
C ASP A 4 -10.03 -10.97 -7.05
N ALA A 5 -9.29 -9.87 -6.89
CA ALA A 5 -8.79 -9.11 -8.05
C ALA A 5 -7.70 -9.87 -8.81
N TRP A 6 -6.82 -10.56 -8.08
CA TRP A 6 -5.81 -11.41 -8.71
C TRP A 6 -6.44 -12.66 -9.33
N ALA A 7 -7.31 -13.35 -8.60
CA ALA A 7 -7.96 -14.56 -9.11
C ALA A 7 -8.78 -14.27 -10.38
N GLU A 8 -9.44 -13.12 -10.46
CA GLU A 8 -10.12 -12.68 -11.69
C GLU A 8 -9.14 -12.38 -12.82
N CYS A 9 -8.00 -11.75 -12.51
CA CYS A 9 -6.94 -11.55 -13.50
C CYS A 9 -6.42 -12.88 -14.05
N VAL A 10 -6.14 -13.87 -13.19
CA VAL A 10 -5.68 -15.20 -13.60
C VAL A 10 -6.68 -15.86 -14.54
N ARG A 11 -7.97 -15.88 -14.18
CA ARG A 11 -9.03 -16.45 -15.02
C ARG A 11 -9.16 -15.73 -16.36
N ARG A 12 -9.13 -14.40 -16.35
CA ARG A 12 -9.23 -13.58 -17.57
C ARG A 12 -8.10 -13.87 -18.56
N TRP A 13 -6.90 -14.16 -18.05
CA TRP A 13 -5.72 -14.46 -18.85
C TRP A 13 -5.52 -15.96 -19.11
N GLY A 14 -6.35 -16.85 -18.54
CA GLY A 14 -6.20 -18.30 -18.65
C GLY A 14 -4.87 -18.81 -18.10
N ALA A 15 -4.37 -18.17 -17.03
CA ALA A 15 -3.04 -18.39 -16.48
C ALA A 15 -3.02 -19.27 -15.22
N GLU A 16 -4.05 -20.10 -15.00
CA GLU A 16 -4.18 -20.96 -13.81
C GLU A 16 -2.99 -21.93 -13.64
N GLY A 17 -2.29 -22.25 -14.73
CA GLY A 17 -1.07 -23.07 -14.72
C GLY A 17 0.25 -22.29 -14.72
N ASP A 18 0.23 -20.97 -14.86
CA ASP A 18 1.42 -20.12 -14.95
C ASP A 18 1.19 -18.73 -14.31
N GLU A 19 0.81 -18.72 -13.04
CA GLU A 19 0.64 -17.46 -12.29
C GLU A 19 1.95 -16.66 -12.18
N ALA A 20 3.11 -17.32 -12.20
CA ALA A 20 4.41 -16.68 -12.09
C ALA A 20 4.79 -15.92 -13.36
N GLY A 21 4.56 -16.51 -14.54
CA GLY A 21 4.73 -15.85 -15.83
C GLY A 21 3.79 -14.65 -15.98
N LEU A 22 2.52 -14.81 -15.59
CA LEU A 22 1.55 -13.70 -15.56
C LEU A 22 2.01 -12.58 -14.60
N ALA A 23 2.49 -12.93 -13.40
CA ALA A 23 2.98 -11.94 -12.44
C ALA A 23 4.20 -11.16 -12.98
N GLY A 24 5.12 -11.84 -13.68
CA GLY A 24 6.27 -11.22 -14.33
C GLY A 24 5.85 -10.18 -15.37
N MET A 25 4.97 -10.55 -16.30
CA MET A 25 4.45 -9.63 -17.34
C MET A 25 3.76 -8.41 -16.72
N ILE A 26 2.91 -8.62 -15.71
CA ILE A 26 2.22 -7.51 -15.03
C ILE A 26 3.21 -6.58 -14.33
N ALA A 27 4.28 -7.11 -13.75
CA ALA A 27 5.31 -6.31 -13.07
C ALA A 27 6.16 -5.49 -14.06
N ASP A 28 6.32 -5.97 -15.30
CA ASP A 28 7.03 -5.28 -16.38
C ASP A 28 6.19 -4.18 -17.04
N GLU A 29 4.86 -4.31 -17.04
CA GLU A 29 3.92 -3.37 -17.67
C GLU A 29 2.93 -2.73 -16.66
N PRO A 30 3.38 -2.15 -15.54
CA PRO A 30 2.49 -1.75 -14.45
C PRO A 30 1.43 -0.73 -14.87
N ASP A 31 1.74 0.15 -15.81
CA ASP A 31 0.85 1.20 -16.34
C ASP A 31 -0.38 0.66 -17.09
N ARG A 32 -0.38 -0.62 -17.45
CA ARG A 32 -1.49 -1.29 -18.11
C ARG A 32 -2.44 -2.00 -17.15
N HIS A 33 -2.12 -1.99 -15.85
CA HIS A 33 -2.81 -2.80 -14.86
C HIS A 33 -3.26 -1.97 -13.65
N ASP A 34 -4.39 -2.37 -13.06
CA ASP A 34 -4.85 -1.80 -11.79
C ASP A 34 -3.82 -2.08 -10.68
N TRP A 35 -3.58 -1.09 -9.83
CA TRP A 35 -2.56 -1.18 -8.78
C TRP A 35 -2.71 -2.40 -7.86
N ARG A 36 -3.94 -2.89 -7.61
CA ARG A 36 -4.17 -4.07 -6.77
C ARG A 36 -3.64 -5.34 -7.42
N VAL A 37 -3.75 -5.41 -8.75
CA VAL A 37 -3.22 -6.51 -9.56
C VAL A 37 -1.70 -6.43 -9.61
N VAL A 38 -1.13 -5.23 -9.82
CA VAL A 38 0.32 -5.01 -9.77
C VAL A 38 0.90 -5.40 -8.40
N ASP A 39 0.29 -4.95 -7.30
CA ASP A 39 0.75 -5.31 -5.96
C ASP A 39 0.63 -6.81 -5.68
N ALA A 40 -0.40 -7.46 -6.19
CA ALA A 40 -0.58 -8.90 -6.06
C ALA A 40 0.41 -9.70 -6.92
N ALA A 41 0.81 -9.18 -8.09
CA ALA A 41 1.86 -9.73 -8.92
C ALA A 41 3.22 -9.64 -8.22
N LEU A 42 3.60 -8.45 -7.72
CA LEU A 42 4.85 -8.24 -6.99
C LEU A 42 4.97 -9.14 -5.76
N ASP A 43 3.87 -9.42 -5.07
CA ASP A 43 3.84 -10.33 -3.91
C ASP A 43 4.18 -11.79 -4.24
N ARG A 44 4.01 -12.19 -5.51
CA ARG A 44 4.31 -13.54 -5.99
C ARG A 44 5.72 -13.67 -6.55
N LEU A 45 6.38 -12.55 -6.83
CA LEU A 45 7.72 -12.52 -7.38
C LEU A 45 8.76 -12.47 -6.27
N GLY A 46 9.77 -13.34 -6.36
CA GLY A 46 10.95 -13.28 -5.52
C GLY A 46 11.93 -12.22 -6.02
N CYS A 47 12.54 -11.46 -5.11
CA CYS A 47 13.62 -10.55 -5.45
C CYS A 47 14.92 -11.33 -5.67
N PRO A 48 15.58 -11.22 -6.84
CA PRO A 48 16.84 -11.91 -7.09
C PRO A 48 18.01 -11.35 -6.26
N GLY A 49 17.86 -10.15 -5.70
CA GLY A 49 18.89 -9.51 -4.88
C GLY A 49 18.82 -9.88 -3.40
N CYS A 50 17.62 -9.78 -2.79
CA CYS A 50 17.46 -9.98 -1.34
C CYS A 50 16.66 -11.23 -0.95
N GLY A 51 16.20 -12.04 -1.92
CA GLY A 51 15.45 -13.27 -1.69
C GLY A 51 14.01 -13.12 -1.15
N GLY A 52 13.65 -11.96 -0.60
CA GLY A 52 12.29 -11.64 -0.16
C GLY A 52 11.34 -11.26 -1.31
N PRO A 53 10.06 -10.95 -1.02
CA PRO A 53 9.12 -10.53 -2.04
C PRO A 53 9.57 -9.24 -2.76
N LEU A 54 9.39 -9.20 -4.07
CA LEU A 54 9.84 -8.09 -4.92
C LEU A 54 9.15 -6.77 -4.50
N GLY A 55 9.94 -5.69 -4.41
CA GLY A 55 9.46 -4.38 -3.98
C GLY A 55 9.29 -4.19 -2.47
N ARG A 56 9.55 -5.22 -1.65
CA ARG A 56 9.47 -5.16 -0.18
C ARG A 56 10.82 -5.24 0.54
N GLY A 57 11.90 -5.45 -0.21
CA GLY A 57 13.26 -5.55 0.33
C GLY A 57 13.76 -4.25 0.99
N PRO A 58 14.93 -4.33 1.66
CA PRO A 58 15.54 -3.18 2.33
C PRO A 58 15.81 -2.02 1.36
N VAL A 59 15.96 -0.82 1.91
CA VAL A 59 16.41 0.35 1.15
C VAL A 59 17.80 0.07 0.57
N GLY A 60 18.01 0.38 -0.72
CA GLY A 60 19.27 0.10 -1.42
C GLY A 60 19.31 -1.23 -2.17
N CYS A 61 18.29 -2.08 -2.02
CA CYS A 61 18.15 -3.27 -2.86
C CYS A 61 17.63 -2.86 -4.25
N ALA A 62 18.51 -2.75 -5.25
CA ALA A 62 18.18 -2.21 -6.56
C ALA A 62 16.94 -2.84 -7.25
N PRO A 63 16.73 -4.17 -7.28
CA PRO A 63 15.51 -4.75 -7.85
C PRO A 63 14.25 -4.32 -7.07
N CYS A 64 14.32 -4.28 -5.74
CA CYS A 64 13.20 -3.83 -4.90
C CYS A 64 12.94 -2.33 -5.03
N ASP A 65 13.97 -1.50 -5.10
CA ASP A 65 13.84 -0.06 -5.34
C ASP A 65 13.16 0.22 -6.68
N ARG A 66 13.58 -0.47 -7.74
CA ARG A 66 12.94 -0.36 -9.06
C ARG A 66 11.47 -0.76 -9.03
N ALA A 67 11.17 -1.96 -8.51
CA ALA A 67 9.78 -2.43 -8.42
C ALA A 67 8.90 -1.50 -7.55
N HIS A 68 9.47 -0.99 -6.45
CA HIS A 68 8.79 -0.02 -5.59
C HIS A 68 8.58 1.34 -6.26
N GLY A 69 9.45 1.76 -7.19
CA GLY A 69 9.24 2.97 -7.98
C GLY A 69 8.17 2.75 -9.06
N TYR A 70 8.29 1.67 -9.83
CA TYR A 70 7.45 1.42 -11.00
C TYR A 70 5.99 1.08 -10.67
N ARG A 71 5.71 0.53 -9.48
CA ARG A 71 4.31 0.33 -9.01
C ARG A 71 3.46 1.60 -9.05
N TYR A 72 4.05 2.80 -8.98
CA TYR A 72 3.30 4.05 -8.99
C TYR A 72 2.78 4.42 -10.39
N ALA A 73 3.31 3.80 -11.45
CA ALA A 73 2.77 3.92 -12.80
C ALA A 73 1.42 3.19 -12.97
N ALA A 74 1.09 2.28 -12.07
CA ALA A 74 -0.14 1.50 -12.15
C ALA A 74 -1.40 2.36 -12.11
N VAL A 75 -2.42 1.89 -12.84
CA VAL A 75 -3.73 2.54 -12.92
C VAL A 75 -4.38 2.54 -11.54
N GLU A 76 -4.77 3.73 -11.09
CA GLU A 76 -5.55 3.89 -9.86
C GLU A 76 -7.04 4.01 -10.22
N THR A 77 -7.80 2.96 -9.91
CA THR A 77 -9.26 2.97 -10.05
C THR A 77 -9.89 2.83 -8.68
N ASP A 78 -10.69 3.82 -8.26
CA ASP A 78 -11.46 3.71 -7.02
C ASP A 78 -12.48 2.57 -7.12
N ARG A 79 -12.59 1.76 -6.05
CA ARG A 79 -13.61 0.70 -5.99
C ARG A 79 -15.01 1.30 -5.86
N PRO A 80 -16.09 0.61 -6.27
CA PRO A 80 -17.44 1.10 -6.07
C PRO A 80 -17.74 1.42 -4.60
N GLY A 81 -18.48 2.51 -4.36
CA GLY A 81 -18.99 2.87 -3.03
C GLY A 81 -18.00 3.59 -2.10
N VAL A 82 -16.82 3.97 -2.57
CA VAL A 82 -15.85 4.78 -1.79
C VAL A 82 -15.72 6.20 -2.35
N PRO A 83 -15.29 7.17 -1.53
CA PRO A 83 -14.97 8.51 -2.02
C PRO A 83 -13.82 8.50 -3.05
N PRO A 84 -13.81 9.43 -4.01
CA PRO A 84 -12.69 9.60 -4.94
C PRO A 84 -11.35 9.77 -4.21
N GLY A 85 -10.32 9.07 -4.67
CA GLY A 85 -8.98 9.06 -4.09
C GLY A 85 -8.80 8.10 -2.92
N ASN A 86 -9.80 7.28 -2.57
CA ASN A 86 -9.66 6.30 -1.50
C ASN A 86 -8.61 5.24 -1.85
N GLU A 87 -8.61 4.72 -3.07
CA GLU A 87 -7.65 3.69 -3.47
C GLU A 87 -6.23 4.25 -3.57
N HIS A 88 -6.09 5.52 -3.92
CA HIS A 88 -4.81 6.22 -3.78
C HIS A 88 -4.33 6.24 -2.33
N ALA A 89 -5.20 6.61 -1.39
CA ALA A 89 -4.86 6.60 0.03
C ALA A 89 -4.51 5.18 0.52
N VAL A 90 -5.27 4.16 0.14
CA VAL A 90 -4.95 2.76 0.46
C VAL A 90 -3.58 2.38 -0.09
N ARG A 91 -3.31 2.64 -1.39
CA ARG A 91 -2.05 2.30 -2.06
C ARG A 91 -0.85 2.93 -1.37
N VAL A 92 -0.92 4.21 -1.04
CA VAL A 92 0.15 4.93 -0.32
C VAL A 92 0.39 4.35 1.07
N ASN A 93 -0.66 3.99 1.81
CA ASN A 93 -0.49 3.38 3.13
C ASN A 93 0.11 1.97 3.02
N VAL A 94 -0.37 1.16 2.06
CA VAL A 94 0.13 -0.18 1.80
C VAL A 94 1.59 -0.17 1.39
N SER A 95 2.03 0.75 0.53
CA SER A 95 3.43 0.83 0.07
C SER A 95 4.40 1.09 1.23
N VAL A 96 4.02 1.95 2.18
CA VAL A 96 4.80 2.22 3.40
C VAL A 96 4.80 1.02 4.35
N VAL A 97 3.64 0.43 4.62
CA VAL A 97 3.52 -0.69 5.57
C VAL A 97 4.29 -1.92 5.09
N ARG A 98 4.30 -2.17 3.77
CA ARG A 98 5.03 -3.28 3.15
C ARG A 98 6.53 -3.06 3.06
N ARG A 99 7.00 -1.81 3.15
CA ARG A 99 8.41 -1.45 3.06
C ARG A 99 8.82 -0.48 4.18
N PRO A 100 8.80 -0.93 5.44
CA PRO A 100 8.92 -0.06 6.61
C PRO A 100 10.24 0.71 6.70
N GLY A 101 11.32 0.20 6.10
CA GLY A 101 12.64 0.88 6.09
C GLY A 101 12.66 2.22 5.35
N THR A 102 11.60 2.56 4.62
CA THR A 102 11.46 3.86 3.91
C THR A 102 10.76 4.93 4.74
N ALA A 103 10.22 4.60 5.92
CA ALA A 103 9.41 5.50 6.72
C ALA A 103 9.91 5.62 8.16
N SER A 104 9.64 6.76 8.79
CA SER A 104 9.86 6.93 10.22
C SER A 104 8.94 6.00 11.03
N ALA A 105 9.34 5.63 12.24
CA ALA A 105 8.50 4.80 13.14
C ALA A 105 7.12 5.42 13.39
N GLY A 106 7.04 6.75 13.51
CA GLY A 106 5.78 7.48 13.67
C GLY A 106 4.89 7.43 12.44
N GLU A 107 5.47 7.61 11.25
CA GLU A 107 4.72 7.46 10.01
C GLU A 107 4.20 6.04 9.85
N LEU A 108 5.06 5.04 10.02
CA LEU A 108 4.67 3.63 9.91
C LEU A 108 3.50 3.30 10.84
N LEU A 109 3.52 3.80 12.07
CA LEU A 109 2.44 3.63 13.03
C LEU A 109 1.14 4.25 12.53
N VAL A 110 1.16 5.52 12.09
CA VAL A 110 -0.02 6.20 11.56
C VAL A 110 -0.60 5.45 10.36
N ARG A 111 0.25 4.98 9.43
CA ARG A 111 -0.22 4.22 8.27
C ARG A 111 -0.91 2.92 8.68
N ARG A 112 -0.34 2.19 9.65
CA ARG A 112 -0.94 0.95 10.19
C ARG A 112 -2.28 1.20 10.86
N LEU A 113 -2.41 2.27 11.65
CA LEU A 113 -3.63 2.60 12.36
C LEU A 113 -4.73 3.14 11.43
N THR A 114 -4.36 3.86 10.37
CA THR A 114 -5.32 4.48 9.42
C THR A 114 -5.81 3.47 8.38
N LEU A 115 -4.97 2.51 7.98
CA LEU A 115 -5.27 1.58 6.87
C LEU A 115 -6.60 0.82 7.03
N PRO A 116 -7.00 0.27 8.18
CA PRO A 116 -8.29 -0.40 8.34
C PRO A 116 -9.49 0.49 7.98
N PHE A 117 -9.43 1.79 8.30
CA PHE A 117 -10.51 2.74 8.00
C PHE A 117 -10.59 3.05 6.50
N LEU A 118 -9.44 3.20 5.83
CA LEU A 118 -9.38 3.37 4.36
C LEU A 118 -9.89 2.12 3.62
N LEU A 119 -9.65 0.94 4.17
CA LEU A 119 -10.15 -0.32 3.60
C LEU A 119 -11.67 -0.45 3.69
N VAL A 120 -12.34 0.26 4.61
CA VAL A 120 -13.81 0.37 4.65
C VAL A 120 -14.35 1.64 4.01
N GLY A 121 -13.50 2.44 3.36
CA GLY A 121 -13.91 3.63 2.59
C GLY A 121 -13.98 4.93 3.38
N LEU A 122 -13.51 4.95 4.64
CA LEU A 122 -13.45 6.17 5.43
C LEU A 122 -12.19 6.96 5.06
N LEU A 123 -12.34 7.88 4.11
CA LEU A 123 -11.27 8.72 3.59
C LEU A 123 -11.21 10.05 4.36
N PRO A 124 -10.14 10.34 5.12
CA PRO A 124 -9.93 11.67 5.67
C PRO A 124 -9.57 12.65 4.56
N SER A 125 -9.97 13.91 4.72
CA SER A 125 -9.47 15.01 3.88
C SER A 125 -7.95 15.15 4.00
N THR A 126 -7.31 15.73 2.98
CA THR A 126 -5.88 16.02 2.98
C THR A 126 -5.45 16.82 4.22
N GLY A 127 -6.24 17.81 4.63
CA GLY A 127 -5.96 18.61 5.84
C GLY A 127 -6.03 17.79 7.13
N GLN A 128 -6.97 16.84 7.24
CA GLN A 128 -7.03 15.91 8.38
C GLN A 128 -5.80 15.00 8.41
N ALA A 129 -5.42 14.41 7.27
CA ALA A 129 -4.25 13.56 7.16
C ALA A 129 -2.94 14.30 7.51
N GLN A 130 -2.79 15.54 7.02
CA GLN A 130 -1.64 16.38 7.32
C GLN A 130 -1.56 16.75 8.81
N ARG A 131 -2.69 17.11 9.44
CA ARG A 131 -2.76 17.40 10.89
C ARG A 131 -2.39 16.17 11.72
N LEU A 132 -2.93 14.99 11.40
CA LEU A 132 -2.57 13.74 12.05
C LEU A 132 -1.07 13.47 11.97
N GLY A 133 -0.48 13.58 10.77
CA GLY A 133 0.95 13.40 10.58
C GLY A 133 1.80 14.41 11.36
N ALA A 134 1.40 15.68 11.39
CA ALA A 134 2.12 16.72 12.14
C ALA A 134 2.09 16.46 13.64
N LEU A 135 0.93 16.10 14.19
CA LEU A 135 0.75 15.80 15.61
C LEU A 135 1.61 14.61 16.06
N VAL A 136 1.67 13.53 15.28
CA VAL A 136 2.51 12.36 15.62
C VAL A 136 4.01 12.65 15.46
N ARG A 137 4.40 13.45 14.46
CA ARG A 137 5.80 13.89 14.30
C ARG A 137 6.25 14.78 15.46
N GLY A 138 5.38 15.67 15.96
CA GLY A 138 5.67 16.55 17.09
C GLY A 138 5.63 15.86 18.46
N ALA A 139 5.07 14.65 18.56
CA ALA A 139 4.97 13.93 19.82
C ALA A 139 6.34 13.43 20.33
N PRO A 140 6.61 13.53 21.65
CA PRO A 140 7.75 12.86 22.28
C PRO A 140 7.75 11.36 21.98
N SER A 141 8.93 10.76 21.82
CA SER A 141 9.05 9.34 21.48
C SER A 141 8.27 8.43 22.43
N ALA A 142 8.34 8.68 23.74
CA ALA A 142 7.64 7.93 24.78
C ALA A 142 6.10 8.02 24.72
N ARG A 143 5.54 9.04 24.06
CA ARG A 143 4.09 9.28 23.95
C ARG A 143 3.56 9.11 22.54
N ARG A 144 4.43 8.83 21.57
CA ARG A 144 4.07 8.84 20.14
C ARG A 144 2.98 7.83 19.81
N GLU A 145 3.05 6.65 20.40
CA GLU A 145 2.07 5.60 20.17
C GLU A 145 0.68 5.96 20.68
N GLU A 146 0.60 6.37 21.95
CA GLU A 146 -0.63 6.86 22.56
C GLU A 146 -1.22 8.03 21.78
N THR A 147 -0.37 8.97 21.38
CA THR A 147 -0.76 10.17 20.61
C THR A 147 -1.33 9.78 19.25
N ALA A 148 -0.68 8.86 18.53
CA ALA A 148 -1.17 8.38 17.24
C ALA A 148 -2.51 7.65 17.37
N ARG A 149 -2.64 6.76 18.37
CA ARG A 149 -3.88 6.00 18.60
C ARG A 149 -5.06 6.94 18.89
N ARG A 150 -4.90 7.86 19.85
CA ARG A 150 -5.95 8.83 20.21
C ARG A 150 -6.36 9.72 19.03
N ALA A 151 -5.38 10.17 18.24
CA ALA A 151 -5.67 11.02 17.08
C ALA A 151 -6.38 10.28 15.95
N VAL A 152 -6.06 9.01 15.72
CA VAL A 152 -6.79 8.16 14.76
C VAL A 152 -8.21 7.86 15.26
N GLU A 153 -8.35 7.52 16.55
CA GLU A 153 -9.67 7.34 17.18
C GLU A 153 -10.52 8.62 17.10
N GLU A 154 -9.96 9.80 17.33
CA GLU A 154 -10.69 11.06 17.18
C GLU A 154 -11.09 11.35 15.72
N LEU A 155 -10.22 11.01 14.78
CA LEU A 155 -10.45 11.23 13.35
C LEU A 155 -11.57 10.35 12.79
N PHE A 156 -11.64 9.08 13.21
CA PHE A 156 -12.56 8.08 12.65
C PHE A 156 -13.68 7.63 13.60
N GLY A 157 -13.58 7.92 14.90
CA GLY A 157 -14.52 7.48 15.93
C GLY A 157 -15.77 8.37 16.07
N ARG A 158 -15.91 9.42 15.28
CA ARG A 158 -17.13 10.25 15.20
C ARG A 158 -18.04 9.83 14.03
N GLY A 159 -18.27 8.52 13.91
CA GLY A 159 -19.22 7.92 12.97
C GLY A 159 -20.54 7.62 13.65
#